data_AF-A0A1Y4L671-F1
#
_entry.id   AF-A0A1Y4L671-F1
#
_cell.length_a   1.000
_cell.length_b   1.000
_cell.length_c   1.000
_cell.angle_alpha   90.00
_cell.angle_beta   90.00
_cell.angle_gamma   90.00
#
_symmetry.space_group_name_H-M   'P 1'
#
loop_
_entity.id
_entity.type
_entity.pdbx_description
1 polymer ?
#
loop_
_entity_poly.entity_id
_entity_poly.type
_entity_poly.pdbx_seq_one_letter_code
_entity_poly.pdbx_strand_id
1 'polypeptide(L)'
;MSSKKKPRKDAYKGFLYIECPKCGTERGFYVRDYTYNFRCNACESVMELRGMHQADAICVCGKRWHYLTNSQKRFIEINCVRCHSPITLHRQRDGYYKTIER
;
A
#
# COMPACT_ATOMS: atom_id res chain seq x y z
N MET A 1 14.49 24.49 -18.92
CA MET A 1 13.20 24.84 -18.27
C MET A 1 12.50 23.55 -17.86
N SER A 2 12.66 23.11 -16.60
CA SER A 2 12.02 21.87 -16.14
C SER A 2 10.74 22.23 -15.40
N SER A 3 9.60 22.23 -16.11
CA SER A 3 8.28 22.46 -15.55
C SER A 3 7.96 21.37 -14.54
N LYS A 4 8.17 21.65 -13.25
CA LYS A 4 7.68 20.83 -12.14
C LYS A 4 6.15 20.84 -12.19
N LYS A 5 5.53 19.90 -12.90
CA LYS A 5 4.07 19.69 -12.89
C LYS A 5 3.65 19.51 -11.43
N LYS A 6 2.79 20.39 -10.91
CA LYS A 6 2.20 20.23 -9.58
C LYS A 6 1.50 18.86 -9.55
N PRO A 7 1.75 18.01 -8.54
CA PRO A 7 1.05 16.74 -8.42
C PRO A 7 -0.46 17.01 -8.32
N ARG A 8 -1.28 16.19 -8.98
CA ARG A 8 -2.74 16.24 -8.77
C ARG A 8 -3.00 15.84 -7.32
N LYS A 9 -4.12 16.30 -6.74
CA LYS A 9 -4.46 16.03 -5.32
C LYS A 9 -4.51 14.53 -5.00
N ASP A 10 -4.74 13.68 -6.01
CA ASP A 10 -4.90 12.23 -5.89
C ASP A 10 -3.63 11.44 -6.24
N ALA A 11 -2.47 12.10 -6.17
CA ALA A 11 -1.18 11.48 -6.44
C ALA A 11 -0.66 10.72 -5.22
N TYR A 12 -0.33 9.44 -5.39
CA TYR A 12 0.18 8.60 -4.30
C TYR A 12 1.70 8.49 -4.35
N LYS A 13 2.34 8.49 -3.18
CA LYS A 13 3.80 8.31 -3.01
C LYS A 13 4.09 7.56 -1.72
N GLY A 14 5.31 7.04 -1.59
CA GLY A 14 5.73 6.28 -0.40
C GLY A 14 5.45 4.78 -0.55
N PHE A 15 5.22 4.09 0.57
CA PHE A 15 4.91 2.67 0.53
C PHE A 15 3.46 2.43 0.13
N LEU A 16 3.27 1.62 -0.90
CA LEU A 16 1.95 1.17 -1.36
C LEU A 16 1.85 -0.34 -1.16
N TYR A 17 0.66 -0.80 -0.82
CA TYR A 17 0.30 -2.22 -0.84
C TYR A 17 -0.97 -2.36 -1.70
N ILE A 18 -0.84 -2.98 -2.87
CA ILE A 18 -1.91 -3.04 -3.86
C ILE A 18 -2.37 -4.48 -4.04
N GLU A 19 -3.68 -4.68 -3.98
CA GLU A 19 -4.36 -5.88 -4.43
C GLU A 19 -4.92 -5.66 -5.83
N CYS A 20 -4.56 -6.50 -6.79
CA CYS A 20 -5.09 -6.41 -8.15
C CYS A 20 -6.58 -6.81 -8.17
N PRO A 21 -7.51 -5.94 -8.58
CA PRO A 21 -8.94 -6.28 -8.63
C PRO A 21 -9.28 -7.30 -9.72
N LYS A 22 -8.38 -7.58 -10.67
CA LYS A 22 -8.61 -8.58 -11.71
C LYS A 22 -8.15 -9.99 -11.35
N CYS A 23 -6.97 -10.13 -10.75
CA CYS A 23 -6.39 -11.44 -10.45
C CYS A 23 -6.14 -11.69 -8.96
N GLY A 24 -6.40 -10.73 -8.08
CA GLY A 24 -6.22 -10.84 -6.64
C GLY A 24 -4.76 -10.81 -6.17
N THR A 25 -3.77 -10.71 -7.07
CA THR A 25 -2.36 -10.66 -6.68
C THR A 25 -2.07 -9.42 -5.84
N GLU A 26 -1.45 -9.64 -4.69
CA GLU A 26 -1.06 -8.61 -3.73
C GLU A 26 0.40 -8.20 -3.93
N ARG A 27 0.70 -6.91 -3.76
CA ARG A 27 2.06 -6.40 -3.91
C ARG A 27 2.33 -5.17 -3.06
N GLY A 28 3.32 -5.27 -2.19
CA GLY A 28 3.96 -4.13 -1.53
C GLY A 28 5.10 -3.54 -2.36
N PHE A 29 5.19 -2.22 -2.50
CA PHE A 29 6.31 -1.54 -3.17
C PHE A 29 6.47 -0.09 -2.72
N TYR A 30 7.64 0.49 -2.94
CA TYR A 30 7.91 1.91 -2.64
C TYR A 30 7.89 2.75 -3.92
N VAL A 31 7.17 3.86 -3.85
CA VAL A 31 7.03 4.83 -4.93
C VAL A 31 7.78 6.11 -4.56
N ARG A 32 8.87 6.40 -5.30
CA ARG A 32 9.67 7.63 -5.14
C ARG A 32 8.95 8.85 -5.71
N ASP A 33 8.47 8.73 -6.94
CA ASP A 33 7.76 9.78 -7.67
C ASP A 33 6.26 9.49 -7.70
N TYR A 34 5.45 10.54 -7.56
CA TYR A 34 3.98 10.46 -7.59
C TYR A 34 3.43 9.51 -8.66
N THR A 35 2.60 8.56 -8.25
CA THR A 35 1.90 7.63 -9.14
C THR A 35 0.38 7.79 -9.07
N TYR A 36 -0.27 7.46 -10.17
CA TYR A 36 -1.73 7.46 -10.34
C TYR A 36 -2.26 6.11 -10.80
N ASN A 37 -1.37 5.24 -11.30
CA ASN A 37 -1.76 3.96 -11.88
C ASN A 37 -0.86 2.84 -11.32
N PHE A 38 -1.40 1.64 -11.30
CA PHE A 38 -0.67 0.42 -11.00
C PHE A 38 -0.82 -0.57 -12.15
N ARG A 39 0.30 -1.12 -12.63
CA ARG A 39 0.31 -2.25 -13.56
C ARG A 39 0.58 -3.51 -12.76
N CYS A 40 -0.34 -4.47 -12.82
CA CYS A 40 -0.13 -5.78 -12.22
C CYS A 40 0.91 -6.57 -13.02
N ASN A 41 1.88 -7.18 -12.34
CA ASN A 41 2.89 -8.01 -13.02
C ASN A 41 2.35 -9.39 -13.42
N ALA A 42 1.30 -9.89 -12.77
CA ALA A 42 0.77 -11.22 -13.01
C ALA A 42 -0.21 -11.28 -14.19
N CYS A 43 -1.08 -10.28 -14.33
CA CYS A 43 -2.12 -10.22 -15.38
C CYS A 43 -1.97 -9.03 -16.33
N GLU A 44 -0.89 -8.26 -16.18
CA GLU A 44 -0.53 -7.07 -16.99
C GLU A 44 -1.55 -5.92 -17.01
N SER A 45 -2.67 -6.07 -16.30
CA SER A 45 -3.72 -5.08 -16.29
C SER A 45 -3.26 -3.81 -15.57
N VAL A 46 -3.55 -2.68 -16.21
CA VAL A 46 -3.35 -1.35 -15.65
C VAL A 46 -4.65 -0.90 -15.00
N MET A 47 -4.54 -0.37 -13.80
CA MET A 47 -5.66 0.19 -13.05
C MET A 47 -5.29 1.55 -12.48
N GLU A 48 -6.28 2.41 -12.36
CA GLU A 48 -6.12 3.68 -11.68
C GLU A 48 -6.19 3.48 -10.17
N LEU A 49 -5.26 4.12 -9.46
CA LEU A 49 -5.25 4.16 -8.02
C LEU A 49 -6.19 5.28 -7.56
N ARG A 50 -7.17 4.94 -6.73
CA ARG A 50 -8.12 5.87 -6.12
C ARG A 50 -8.58 5.34 -4.77
N GLY A 51 -9.00 6.23 -3.87
CA GLY A 51 -9.64 5.84 -2.61
C GLY A 51 -8.76 5.00 -1.67
N MET A 52 -7.44 5.22 -1.72
CA MET A 52 -6.50 4.45 -0.91
C MET A 52 -6.70 4.67 0.59
N HIS A 53 -6.66 3.59 1.35
CA HIS A 53 -6.70 3.58 2.81
C HIS A 53 -5.29 3.64 3.41
N GLN A 54 -5.16 4.29 4.57
CA GLN A 54 -3.89 4.33 5.30
C GLN A 54 -3.71 3.07 6.15
N ALA A 55 -2.45 2.66 6.30
CA ALA A 55 -2.07 1.45 7.03
C ALA A 55 -0.80 1.67 7.85
N ASP A 56 -0.87 1.37 9.14
CA ASP A 56 0.25 1.47 10.07
C ASP A 56 0.74 0.08 10.49
N ALA A 57 1.93 -0.25 9.99
CA ALA A 57 2.59 -1.51 10.23
C ALA A 57 3.73 -1.35 11.22
N ILE A 58 3.58 -1.96 12.39
CA ILE A 58 4.55 -2.00 13.47
C ILE A 58 5.08 -3.43 13.52
N CYS A 59 6.36 -3.60 13.20
CA CYS A 59 7.00 -4.89 13.26
C CYS A 59 7.48 -5.20 14.67
N VAL A 60 7.52 -6.49 15.01
CA VAL A 60 8.18 -7.02 16.22
C VAL A 60 9.65 -6.60 16.36
N CYS A 61 10.33 -6.22 15.26
CA CYS A 61 11.70 -5.69 15.31
C CYS A 61 11.77 -4.20 15.73
N GLY A 62 10.64 -3.59 16.10
CA GLY A 62 10.52 -2.20 16.55
C GLY A 62 10.43 -1.17 15.42
N LYS A 63 10.40 -1.59 14.14
CA LYS A 63 10.23 -0.66 13.01
C LYS A 63 8.77 -0.43 12.67
N ARG A 64 8.45 0.83 12.37
CA ARG A 64 7.16 1.28 11.89
C ARG A 64 7.23 1.70 10.44
N TRP A 65 6.20 1.36 9.68
CA TRP A 65 6.02 1.69 8.28
C TRP A 65 4.61 2.20 8.04
N HIS A 66 4.49 3.20 7.18
CA HIS A 66 3.20 3.78 6.77
C HIS A 66 2.94 3.40 5.32
N TYR A 67 1.84 2.70 5.08
CA TYR A 67 1.42 2.25 3.76
C TYR A 67 0.12 2.92 3.33
N LEU A 68 -0.11 2.95 2.02
CA LEU A 68 -1.41 3.18 1.44
C LEU A 68 -1.87 1.90 0.72
N THR A 69 -3.12 1.52 0.89
CA THR A 69 -3.68 0.27 0.33
C THR A 69 -5.05 0.46 -0.31
N ASN A 70 -5.32 -0.24 -1.41
CA ASN A 70 -6.65 -0.31 -2.02
C ASN A 70 -7.46 -1.53 -1.52
N SER A 71 -6.87 -2.37 -0.67
CA SER A 71 -7.55 -3.59 -0.21
C SER A 71 -8.74 -3.24 0.69
N GLN A 72 -9.79 -4.04 0.56
CA GLN A 72 -10.99 -3.97 1.41
C GLN A 72 -11.09 -5.17 2.36
N LYS A 73 -10.08 -6.04 2.37
CA LYS A 73 -10.03 -7.23 3.23
C LYS A 73 -10.03 -6.82 4.70
N ARG A 74 -10.64 -7.66 5.54
CA ARG A 74 -10.64 -7.45 7.00
C ARG A 74 -9.22 -7.53 7.58
N PHE A 75 -8.39 -8.38 6.99
CA PHE A 75 -7.00 -8.58 7.36
C PHE A 75 -6.13 -8.59 6.10
N ILE A 76 -4.95 -7.98 6.20
CA ILE A 76 -3.90 -8.07 5.19
C ILE A 76 -2.59 -8.43 5.88
N GLU A 77 -1.69 -9.07 5.14
CA GLU A 77 -0.35 -9.39 5.62
C GLU A 77 0.69 -8.68 4.76
N ILE A 78 1.62 -7.99 5.42
CA ILE A 78 2.75 -7.36 4.76
C ILE A 78 4.05 -7.77 5.41
N ASN A 79 5.12 -7.86 4.63
CA ASN A 79 6.44 -8.21 5.17
C ASN A 79 7.20 -6.95 5.58
N CYS A 80 7.86 -7.02 6.75
CA CYS A 80 8.73 -5.95 7.22
C CYS A 80 9.91 -5.75 6.25
N VAL A 81 10.12 -4.52 5.77
CA VAL A 81 11.22 -4.21 4.84
C VAL A 81 12.60 -4.42 5.47
N ARG A 82 12.70 -4.40 6.81
CA ARG A 82 13.98 -4.56 7.53
C ARG A 82 14.32 -6.01 7.86
N CYS A 83 13.38 -6.78 8.41
CA CYS A 83 13.66 -8.13 8.92
C CYS A 83 12.83 -9.22 8.22
N HIS A 84 12.02 -8.86 7.23
CA HIS A 84 11.15 -9.75 6.45
C HIS A 84 10.10 -10.52 7.23
N SER A 85 9.97 -10.29 8.54
CA SER A 85 8.90 -10.89 9.35
C SER A 85 7.53 -10.40 8.88
N PRO A 86 6.52 -11.30 8.84
CA PRO A 86 5.16 -10.92 8.47
C PRO A 86 4.53 -10.03 9.56
N ILE A 87 3.75 -9.05 9.13
CA ILE A 87 2.99 -8.12 9.95
C ILE A 87 1.54 -8.23 9.51
N THR A 88 0.68 -8.72 10.40
CA THR A 88 -0.75 -8.80 10.15
C THR A 88 -1.44 -7.49 10.54
N LEU A 89 -2.16 -6.90 9.60
CA LEU A 89 -2.90 -5.66 9.80
C LEU A 89 -4.41 -5.94 9.77
N HIS A 90 -5.15 -5.29 10.68
CA HIS A 90 -6.60 -5.35 10.74
C HIS A 90 -7.24 -4.03 10.30
N ARG A 91 -8.20 -4.12 9.38
CA ARG A 91 -9.02 -3.01 8.91
C ARG A 91 -10.02 -2.57 9.99
N GLN A 92 -9.89 -1.33 10.43
CA GLN A 92 -10.80 -0.65 11.34
C GLN A 92 -12.09 -0.23 10.61
N ARG A 93 -13.10 0.22 11.37
CA ARG A 93 -14.41 0.63 10.81
C ARG A 93 -14.32 1.82 9.84
N ASP A 94 -13.38 2.73 10.08
CA ASP A 94 -13.08 3.89 9.24
C ASP A 94 -12.24 3.54 7.98
N GLY A 95 -11.86 2.27 7.82
CA GLY A 95 -11.02 1.78 6.73
C GLY A 95 -9.52 1.87 6.98
N TYR A 96 -9.09 2.46 8.09
CA TYR A 96 -7.68 2.51 8.48
C TYR A 96 -7.19 1.12 8.88
N TYR A 97 -5.93 0.77 8.58
CA TYR A 97 -5.35 -0.51 8.99
C TYR A 97 -4.35 -0.33 10.12
N LYS A 98 -4.48 -1.15 11.17
CA LYS A 98 -3.54 -1.19 12.30
C LYS A 98 -2.96 -2.58 12.47
N THR A 99 -1.72 -2.65 12.94
CA THR A 99 -1.12 -3.92 13.36
C THR A 99 -1.94 -4.53 14.49
N ILE A 100 -2.17 -5.83 14.40
CA ILE A 100 -2.72 -6.59 15.51
C ILE A 100 -1.58 -6.83 16.48
N GLU A 101 -1.65 -6.22 17.67
CA GLU A 101 -0.70 -6.52 18.75
C GLU A 101 -0.85 -8.02 19.11
N ARG A 102 0.27 -8.74 19.07
CA ARG A 102 0.37 -10.14 19.50
C ARG A 102 0.93 -10.22 20.91
#